data_AF-A0AAN7P6X7-F1
#
_entry.id   AF-A0AAN7P6X7-F1
#
_cell.length_a   1.000
_cell.length_b   1.000
_cell.length_c   1.000
_cell.angle_alpha   90.00
_cell.angle_beta   90.00
_cell.angle_gamma   90.00
#
_symmetry.space_group_name_H-M   'P 1'
#
loop_
_entity.id
_entity.type
_entity.pdbx_description
1 polymer ?
#
loop_
_entity_poly.entity_id
_entity_poly.type
_entity_poly.pdbx_seq_one_letter_code
_entity_poly.pdbx_strand_id
1 'polypeptide(L)'
;MRGSIAGLPEFSLKGENPTHYAFLVVLDTLFSSVVIGPAIVGYWRSIWELMQVYVYPDNVLLSAIISTIIGISGHIVLTLTQHFFTRQFHPDTNRILFYVFSRFYTVCFAFICVNGWRGPWLLLDLYTELELPTILLTTAIGVVALVVLRALRNISATPFSIVTDEVKGYFEVVTMFKVSMEEKTSLYVLDCLFSVLIIGTLVVFVWRGAWVLIDIYLFPDNFIWSSWASLILGYSIVAMSFLLQPIMRWLCDRINGIPRIIVADIFLLFSFAGTVNVWRGIWNLLNLYFLPENRELSSWITHWVCLILLILLKCSNTLLVRGVYIDAEEHAGKCVVFPIYYLRLIFQHERAKKINKKFQLEAMARRKLEMENKSGYQSSYFVLNQFKPGDMKCTLIALSTLLIICFAQDFAFPGVEEEEKQGQEPTRLTDKRVPLLIPGACPPNQLLYPGDQQHDWICDCGPGFIYYPPKDGCYQAYKQGPCENQQQLILPDNTVIPECVRNPCKKDGFVRYNNKCYELGKTGEPCKPASEGGGVFGVNATTLELQCLESAGEGLSLINFPPNCPKEQTSILIKLTGVNNLQQLLLVQHSLKIWQGNNTKLDSVRS
;
A
#
# COMPACT_ATOMS: atom_id res chain seq x y z
N MET A 1 -8.86 -14.55 1.58
CA MET A 1 -7.92 -13.78 2.43
C MET A 1 -7.69 -12.42 1.80
N ARG A 2 -7.77 -11.31 2.55
CA ARG A 2 -7.59 -9.96 1.99
C ARG A 2 -6.13 -9.51 1.87
N GLY A 3 -5.38 -10.00 0.88
CA GLY A 3 -4.13 -9.35 0.47
C GLY A 3 -4.46 -8.09 -0.33
N SER A 4 -4.84 -6.98 0.31
CA SER A 4 -5.17 -5.76 -0.41
C SER A 4 -3.92 -4.91 -0.65
N ILE A 5 -3.79 -4.45 -1.89
CA ILE A 5 -2.90 -3.34 -2.26
C ILE A 5 -3.54 -1.98 -1.87
N ALA A 6 -4.78 -2.00 -1.35
CA ALA A 6 -5.53 -0.80 -1.00
C ALA A 6 -4.81 0.00 0.09
N GLY A 7 -4.28 1.15 -0.29
CA GLY A 7 -3.62 2.08 0.60
C GLY A 7 -2.10 2.15 0.49
N LEU A 8 -1.47 1.35 -0.39
CA LEU A 8 -0.07 1.53 -0.76
C LEU A 8 0.00 2.44 -1.99
N PRO A 9 0.64 3.62 -1.94
CA PRO A 9 0.80 4.45 -3.12
C PRO A 9 1.51 3.66 -4.23
N GLU A 10 0.83 3.49 -5.37
CA GLU A 10 1.15 2.52 -6.43
C GLU A 10 2.54 2.69 -7.07
N PHE A 11 3.16 3.86 -6.92
CA PHE A 11 4.50 4.16 -7.43
C PHE A 11 5.63 3.78 -6.47
N SER A 12 5.33 3.41 -5.22
CA SER A 12 6.34 3.12 -4.20
C SER A 12 7.04 1.76 -4.39
N LEU A 13 6.44 0.82 -5.15
CA LEU A 13 6.95 -0.56 -5.25
C LEU A 13 8.03 -0.78 -6.31
N LYS A 14 8.25 0.15 -7.25
CA LYS A 14 9.37 0.03 -8.20
C LYS A 14 10.67 0.43 -7.50
N GLY A 15 11.47 -0.57 -7.12
CA GLY A 15 12.87 -0.35 -6.77
C GLY A 15 13.62 0.28 -7.96
N GLU A 16 14.62 1.13 -7.68
CA GLU A 16 15.45 1.75 -8.72
C GLU A 16 16.17 0.70 -9.60
N ASN A 17 16.39 -0.50 -9.06
CA ASN A 17 17.03 -1.61 -9.75
C ASN A 17 16.03 -2.76 -10.02
N PRO A 18 15.75 -3.12 -11.28
CA PRO A 18 14.80 -4.19 -11.63
C PRO A 18 15.24 -5.57 -11.13
N THR A 19 16.56 -5.83 -11.04
CA THR A 19 17.07 -7.12 -10.57
C THR A 19 16.82 -7.30 -9.07
N HIS A 20 17.02 -6.25 -8.27
CA HIS A 20 16.71 -6.25 -6.85
C HIS A 20 15.21 -6.45 -6.59
N TYR A 21 14.36 -5.80 -7.38
CA TYR A 21 12.90 -6.00 -7.29
C TYR A 21 12.50 -7.43 -7.63
N ALA A 22 13.04 -8.01 -8.71
CA ALA A 22 12.78 -9.40 -9.07
C ALA A 22 13.24 -10.38 -7.98
N PHE A 23 14.40 -10.13 -7.37
CA PHE A 23 14.91 -10.91 -6.24
C PHE A 23 13.96 -10.86 -5.04
N LEU A 24 13.46 -9.67 -4.66
CA LEU A 24 12.49 -9.54 -3.58
C LEU A 24 11.17 -10.26 -3.89
N VAL A 25 10.71 -10.25 -5.15
CA VAL A 25 9.51 -11.01 -5.55
C VAL A 25 9.72 -12.51 -5.35
N VAL A 26 10.88 -13.05 -5.75
CA VAL A 26 11.20 -14.47 -5.55
C VAL A 26 11.26 -14.81 -4.06
N LEU A 27 11.88 -13.96 -3.24
CA LEU A 27 11.93 -14.18 -1.80
C LEU A 27 10.54 -14.11 -1.15
N ASP A 28 9.68 -13.16 -1.55
CA ASP A 28 8.29 -13.08 -1.10
C ASP A 28 7.52 -14.35 -1.43
N THR A 29 7.66 -14.85 -2.67
CA THR A 29 7.04 -16.10 -3.11
C THR A 29 7.53 -17.29 -2.30
N LEU A 30 8.85 -17.41 -2.05
CA LEU A 30 9.42 -18.49 -1.25
C LEU A 30 8.96 -18.41 0.20
N PHE A 31 8.96 -17.22 0.80
CA PHE A 31 8.50 -16.98 2.17
C PHE A 31 7.03 -17.35 2.33
N SER A 32 6.18 -16.94 1.39
CA SER A 32 4.76 -17.32 1.35
C SER A 32 4.57 -18.83 1.24
N SER A 33 5.34 -19.46 0.36
CA SER A 33 5.16 -20.88 0.01
C SER A 33 5.70 -21.83 1.07
N VAL A 34 6.82 -21.49 1.71
CA VAL A 34 7.57 -22.41 2.59
C VAL A 34 7.36 -22.10 4.08
N VAL A 35 7.03 -20.85 4.44
CA VAL A 35 6.88 -20.46 5.85
C VAL A 35 5.41 -20.18 6.18
N ILE A 36 4.81 -19.19 5.51
CA ILE A 36 3.46 -18.74 5.85
C ILE A 36 2.42 -19.79 5.48
N GLY A 37 2.45 -20.32 4.26
CA GLY A 37 1.51 -21.35 3.80
C GLY A 37 1.42 -22.55 4.76
N PRO A 38 2.53 -23.24 5.06
CA PRO A 38 2.51 -24.36 6.01
C PRO A 38 2.05 -23.99 7.41
N ALA A 39 2.40 -22.80 7.92
CA ALA A 39 1.92 -22.34 9.23
C ALA A 39 0.40 -22.11 9.23
N ILE A 40 -0.16 -21.53 8.17
CA ILE A 40 -1.61 -21.33 8.04
C ILE A 40 -2.31 -22.69 7.96
N VAL A 41 -1.83 -23.62 7.12
CA VAL A 41 -2.41 -24.96 6.99
C VAL A 41 -2.34 -25.70 8.33
N GLY A 42 -1.21 -25.64 9.03
CA GLY A 42 -1.04 -26.25 10.35
C GLY A 42 -2.02 -25.73 11.39
N TYR A 43 -2.24 -24.40 11.44
CA TYR A 43 -3.26 -23.82 12.30
C TYR A 43 -4.68 -24.28 11.93
N TRP A 44 -5.04 -24.21 10.66
CA TRP A 44 -6.38 -24.60 10.20
C TRP A 44 -6.65 -26.08 10.47
N ARG A 45 -5.67 -26.94 10.20
CA ARG A 45 -5.68 -28.37 10.52
C ARG A 45 -5.89 -28.60 12.01
N SER A 46 -5.13 -27.90 12.84
CA SER A 46 -5.23 -28.08 14.30
C SER A 46 -6.63 -27.78 14.84
N ILE A 47 -7.23 -26.65 14.47
CA ILE A 47 -8.56 -26.28 14.99
C ILE A 47 -9.63 -27.22 14.44
N TRP A 48 -9.53 -27.62 13.17
CA TRP A 48 -10.45 -28.57 12.57
C TRP A 48 -10.46 -29.92 13.30
N GLU A 49 -9.27 -30.47 13.57
CA GLU A 49 -9.11 -31.74 14.29
C GLU A 49 -9.51 -31.60 15.78
N LEU A 50 -9.21 -30.49 16.45
CA LEU A 50 -9.67 -30.25 17.82
C LEU A 50 -11.20 -30.17 17.90
N MET A 51 -11.85 -29.53 16.93
CA MET A 51 -13.31 -29.52 16.84
C MET A 51 -13.87 -30.93 16.59
N GLN A 52 -13.15 -31.78 15.85
CA GLN A 52 -13.50 -33.18 15.66
C GLN A 52 -13.42 -33.99 16.97
N VAL A 53 -12.43 -33.71 17.82
CA VAL A 53 -12.23 -34.41 19.10
C VAL A 53 -13.23 -33.95 20.15
N TYR A 54 -13.45 -32.64 20.31
CA TYR A 54 -14.20 -32.10 21.45
C TYR A 54 -15.67 -31.82 21.19
N VAL A 55 -16.07 -31.53 19.94
CA VAL A 55 -17.44 -31.05 19.68
C VAL A 55 -18.29 -32.17 19.10
N TYR A 56 -19.03 -32.83 20.00
CA TYR A 56 -19.96 -33.92 19.71
C TYR A 56 -19.35 -34.98 18.77
N PRO A 57 -18.25 -35.65 19.18
CA PRO A 57 -17.53 -36.59 18.32
C PRO A 57 -18.41 -37.74 17.80
N ASP A 58 -19.39 -38.18 18.60
CA ASP A 58 -20.29 -39.28 18.24
C ASP A 58 -21.48 -38.85 17.37
N ASN A 59 -21.75 -37.54 17.24
CA ASN A 59 -22.87 -37.01 16.48
C ASN A 59 -22.39 -35.96 15.48
N VAL A 60 -22.01 -36.44 14.28
CA VAL A 60 -21.47 -35.62 13.19
C VAL A 60 -22.43 -34.51 12.77
N LEU A 61 -23.74 -34.78 12.73
CA LEU A 61 -24.75 -33.77 12.36
C LEU A 61 -24.77 -32.62 13.37
N LEU A 62 -24.81 -32.92 14.67
CA LEU A 62 -24.81 -31.89 15.71
C LEU A 62 -23.48 -31.11 15.72
N SER A 63 -22.35 -31.81 15.53
CA SER A 63 -21.03 -31.19 15.38
C SER A 63 -20.98 -30.21 14.21
N ALA A 64 -21.56 -30.60 13.07
CA ALA A 64 -21.64 -29.78 11.86
C ALA A 64 -22.55 -28.55 12.05
N ILE A 65 -23.73 -28.73 12.66
CA ILE A 65 -24.67 -27.64 12.96
C ILE A 65 -24.02 -26.61 13.89
N ILE A 66 -23.37 -27.05 14.97
CA ILE A 66 -22.73 -26.14 15.93
C ILE A 66 -21.59 -25.38 15.27
N SER A 67 -20.75 -26.05 14.48
CA SER A 67 -19.68 -25.38 13.73
C SER A 67 -20.25 -24.35 12.76
N THR A 68 -21.36 -24.67 12.09
CA THR A 68 -22.07 -23.75 11.18
C THR A 68 -22.61 -22.54 11.94
N ILE A 69 -23.22 -22.73 13.11
CA ILE A 69 -23.73 -21.63 13.94
C ILE A 69 -22.59 -20.73 14.40
N ILE A 70 -21.52 -21.29 14.99
CA ILE A 70 -20.34 -20.53 15.42
C ILE A 70 -19.74 -19.74 14.25
N GLY A 71 -19.56 -20.42 13.11
CA GLY A 71 -19.00 -19.84 11.91
C GLY A 71 -19.85 -18.71 11.35
N ILE A 72 -21.10 -18.98 10.97
CA ILE A 72 -21.96 -18.01 10.29
C ILE A 72 -22.31 -16.84 11.22
N SER A 73 -22.74 -17.11 12.46
CA SER A 73 -23.11 -16.04 13.40
C SER A 73 -21.89 -15.19 13.77
N GLY A 74 -20.74 -15.82 13.99
CA GLY A 74 -19.49 -15.13 14.28
C GLY A 74 -19.04 -14.21 13.14
N HIS A 75 -19.06 -14.68 11.89
CA HIS A 75 -18.74 -13.83 10.74
C HIS A 75 -19.71 -12.66 10.61
N ILE A 76 -21.03 -12.90 10.75
CA ILE A 76 -22.03 -11.84 10.67
C ILE A 76 -21.79 -10.78 11.75
N VAL A 77 -21.61 -11.20 13.01
CA VAL A 77 -21.37 -10.27 14.12
C VAL A 77 -20.11 -9.45 13.87
N LEU A 78 -18.98 -10.09 13.57
CA LEU A 78 -17.71 -9.37 13.36
C LEU A 78 -17.75 -8.46 12.12
N THR A 79 -18.46 -8.85 11.07
CA THR A 79 -18.64 -8.03 9.87
C THR A 79 -19.53 -6.82 10.17
N LEU A 80 -20.63 -6.98 10.91
CA LEU A 80 -21.52 -5.87 11.28
C LEU A 80 -20.85 -4.88 12.26
N THR A 81 -20.01 -5.38 13.17
CA THR A 81 -19.35 -4.55 14.18
C THR A 81 -17.98 -4.03 13.76
N GLN A 82 -17.55 -4.25 12.51
CA GLN A 82 -16.21 -3.87 12.02
C GLN A 82 -15.90 -2.38 12.18
N HIS A 83 -16.88 -1.49 11.95
CA HIS A 83 -16.70 -0.04 12.05
C HIS A 83 -16.57 0.43 13.49
N PHE A 84 -17.33 -0.22 14.38
CA PHE A 84 -17.21 0.01 15.82
C PHE A 84 -15.81 -0.33 16.30
N PHE A 85 -15.27 -1.50 15.93
CA PHE A 85 -13.91 -1.87 16.31
C PHE A 85 -12.85 -0.93 15.71
N THR A 86 -13.00 -0.55 14.45
CA THR A 86 -12.09 0.39 13.78
C THR A 86 -12.04 1.75 14.45
N ARG A 87 -13.19 2.27 14.91
CA ARG A 87 -13.26 3.57 15.61
C ARG A 87 -12.77 3.51 17.05
N GLN A 88 -13.07 2.43 17.78
CA GLN A 88 -12.74 2.33 19.22
C GLN A 88 -11.30 1.88 19.47
N PHE A 89 -10.76 1.02 18.61
CA PHE A 89 -9.44 0.44 18.78
C PHE A 89 -8.49 0.99 17.71
N HIS A 90 -7.85 2.12 18.02
CA HIS A 90 -6.76 2.69 17.21
C HIS A 90 -5.50 2.89 18.07
N PRO A 91 -4.28 2.70 17.51
CA PRO A 91 -3.03 2.93 18.24
C PRO A 91 -2.90 4.33 18.83
N ASP A 92 -3.49 5.34 18.17
CA ASP A 92 -3.42 6.75 18.60
C ASP A 92 -4.24 7.01 19.86
N THR A 93 -5.28 6.23 20.11
CA THR A 93 -6.10 6.35 21.33
C THR A 93 -5.45 5.59 22.48
N ASN A 94 -5.15 4.29 22.29
CA ASN A 94 -4.46 3.48 23.28
C ASN A 94 -3.72 2.33 22.62
N ARG A 95 -2.40 2.50 22.50
CA ARG A 95 -1.50 1.54 21.84
C ARG A 95 -1.54 0.15 22.48
N ILE A 96 -1.47 0.05 23.81
CA ILE A 96 -1.44 -1.26 24.50
C ILE A 96 -2.77 -1.98 24.29
N LEU A 97 -3.88 -1.26 24.48
CA LEU A 97 -5.22 -1.81 24.28
C LEU A 97 -5.41 -2.31 22.85
N PHE A 98 -4.96 -1.54 21.86
CA PHE A 98 -4.99 -1.96 20.45
C PHE A 98 -4.24 -3.28 20.24
N TYR A 99 -2.99 -3.41 20.70
CA TYR A 99 -2.21 -4.63 20.46
C TYR A 99 -2.78 -5.85 21.19
N VAL A 100 -3.28 -5.70 22.42
CA VAL A 100 -3.92 -6.81 23.14
C VAL A 100 -5.22 -7.21 22.45
N PHE A 101 -6.10 -6.24 22.17
CA PHE A 101 -7.41 -6.50 21.58
C PHE A 101 -7.32 -7.06 20.16
N SER A 102 -6.45 -6.50 19.32
CA SER A 102 -6.28 -6.95 17.93
C SER A 102 -5.81 -8.40 17.83
N ARG A 103 -4.99 -8.88 18.77
CA ARG A 103 -4.50 -10.28 18.79
C ARG A 103 -5.59 -11.22 19.28
N PHE A 104 -6.31 -10.82 20.33
CA PHE A 104 -7.50 -11.54 20.77
C PHE A 104 -8.54 -11.64 19.64
N TYR A 105 -8.84 -10.52 18.98
CA TYR A 105 -9.73 -10.45 17.82
C TYR A 105 -9.31 -11.43 16.73
N THR A 106 -8.02 -11.45 16.35
CA THR A 106 -7.52 -12.33 15.29
C THR A 106 -7.63 -13.81 15.67
N VAL A 107 -7.33 -14.18 16.93
CA VAL A 107 -7.50 -15.56 17.40
C VAL A 107 -8.97 -15.98 17.38
N CYS A 108 -9.86 -15.16 17.92
CA CYS A 108 -11.31 -15.43 17.92
C CYS A 108 -11.85 -15.53 16.49
N PHE A 109 -11.47 -14.61 15.60
CA PHE A 109 -11.94 -14.60 14.24
C PHE A 109 -11.36 -15.78 13.43
N ALA A 110 -10.10 -16.14 13.63
CA ALA A 110 -9.52 -17.32 12.99
C ALA A 110 -10.24 -18.61 13.40
N PHE A 111 -10.63 -18.75 14.67
CA PHE A 111 -11.46 -19.86 15.13
C PHE A 111 -12.85 -19.88 14.49
N ILE A 112 -13.49 -18.71 14.35
CA ILE A 112 -14.77 -18.54 13.65
C ILE A 112 -14.62 -18.90 12.16
N CYS A 113 -13.53 -18.52 11.50
CA CYS A 113 -13.22 -18.87 10.12
C CYS A 113 -13.19 -20.39 9.92
N VAL A 114 -12.40 -21.12 10.73
CA VAL A 114 -12.31 -22.58 10.60
C VAL A 114 -13.68 -23.24 10.78
N ASN A 115 -14.49 -22.79 11.74
CA ASN A 115 -15.83 -23.32 11.96
C ASN A 115 -16.83 -23.00 10.85
N GLY A 116 -16.73 -21.79 10.27
CA GLY A 116 -17.53 -21.38 9.10
C GLY A 116 -17.24 -22.19 7.85
N TRP A 117 -16.08 -22.84 7.79
CA TRP A 117 -15.75 -23.79 6.72
C TRP A 117 -16.14 -25.21 7.11
N ARG A 118 -15.77 -25.66 8.32
CA ARG A 118 -16.04 -27.02 8.82
C ARG A 118 -17.52 -27.37 8.81
N GLY A 119 -18.37 -26.47 9.30
CA GLY A 119 -19.81 -26.74 9.40
C GLY A 119 -20.47 -27.05 8.05
N PRO A 120 -20.47 -26.11 7.08
CA PRO A 120 -21.03 -26.33 5.75
C PRO A 120 -20.36 -27.47 4.99
N TRP A 121 -19.05 -27.68 5.18
CA TRP A 121 -18.34 -28.82 4.58
C TRP A 121 -18.88 -30.16 5.07
N LEU A 122 -19.02 -30.34 6.39
CA LEU A 122 -19.58 -31.56 6.96
C LEU A 122 -21.05 -31.76 6.61
N LEU A 123 -21.85 -30.67 6.56
CA LEU A 123 -23.23 -30.76 6.11
C LEU A 123 -23.31 -31.24 4.66
N LEU A 124 -22.44 -30.75 3.77
CA LEU A 124 -22.35 -31.27 2.41
C LEU A 124 -21.98 -32.75 2.41
N ASP A 125 -21.01 -33.20 3.19
CA ASP A 125 -20.63 -34.62 3.23
C ASP A 125 -21.76 -35.52 3.75
N LEU A 126 -22.62 -35.02 4.64
CA LEU A 126 -23.79 -35.76 5.16
C LEU A 126 -24.96 -35.85 4.18
N TYR A 127 -25.21 -34.78 3.41
CA TYR A 127 -26.39 -34.67 2.52
C TYR A 127 -26.09 -34.90 1.05
N THR A 128 -24.83 -34.82 0.64
CA THR A 128 -24.38 -35.27 -0.67
C THR A 128 -23.70 -36.61 -0.48
N GLU A 129 -24.31 -37.67 -1.01
CA GLU A 129 -23.61 -38.94 -1.16
C GLU A 129 -22.28 -38.64 -1.86
N LEU A 130 -21.16 -39.18 -1.39
CA LEU A 130 -19.79 -38.93 -1.91
C LEU A 130 -19.59 -39.52 -3.33
N GLU A 131 -20.65 -39.55 -4.13
CA GLU A 131 -20.67 -39.98 -5.51
C GLU A 131 -20.14 -38.88 -6.43
N LEU A 132 -19.45 -39.30 -7.49
CA LEU A 132 -18.87 -38.37 -8.45
C LEU A 132 -19.87 -37.36 -9.05
N PRO A 133 -21.13 -37.71 -9.42
CA PRO A 133 -22.06 -36.76 -10.01
C PRO A 133 -22.49 -35.65 -9.06
N THR A 134 -22.74 -35.95 -7.78
CA THR A 134 -23.16 -34.95 -6.78
C THR A 134 -22.00 -34.00 -6.46
N ILE A 135 -20.77 -34.52 -6.36
CA ILE A 135 -19.55 -33.73 -6.18
C ILE A 135 -19.37 -32.79 -7.37
N LEU A 136 -19.41 -33.29 -8.61
CA LEU A 136 -19.26 -32.46 -9.80
C LEU A 136 -20.37 -31.40 -9.90
N LEU A 137 -21.61 -31.75 -9.60
CA LEU A 137 -22.74 -30.83 -9.65
C LEU A 137 -22.59 -29.70 -8.62
N THR A 138 -22.34 -30.03 -7.36
CA THR A 138 -22.18 -29.00 -6.29
C THR A 138 -20.98 -28.10 -6.53
N THR A 139 -19.87 -28.66 -7.02
CA THR A 139 -18.67 -27.90 -7.40
C THR A 139 -18.96 -26.97 -8.57
N ALA A 140 -19.63 -27.47 -9.62
CA ALA A 140 -19.97 -26.69 -10.80
C ALA A 140 -20.93 -25.55 -10.46
N ILE A 141 -21.94 -25.79 -9.60
CA ILE A 141 -22.83 -24.74 -9.08
C ILE A 141 -22.00 -23.66 -8.35
N GLY A 142 -21.08 -24.07 -7.48
CA GLY A 142 -20.17 -23.15 -6.77
C GLY A 142 -19.36 -22.28 -7.73
N VAL A 143 -18.68 -22.90 -8.69
CA VAL A 143 -17.83 -22.19 -9.67
C VAL A 143 -18.67 -21.27 -10.56
N VAL A 144 -19.76 -21.76 -11.14
CA VAL A 144 -20.61 -20.96 -12.04
C VAL A 144 -21.23 -19.78 -11.29
N ALA A 145 -21.74 -19.99 -10.08
CA ALA A 145 -22.30 -18.91 -9.27
C ALA A 145 -21.24 -17.85 -8.94
N LEU A 146 -20.02 -18.25 -8.54
CA LEU A 146 -18.93 -17.31 -8.27
C LEU A 146 -18.49 -16.55 -9.53
N VAL A 147 -18.41 -17.20 -10.69
CA VAL A 147 -18.09 -16.53 -11.97
C VAL A 147 -19.17 -15.51 -12.34
N VAL A 148 -20.45 -15.89 -12.24
CA VAL A 148 -21.58 -14.98 -12.53
C VAL A 148 -21.60 -13.78 -11.58
N LEU A 149 -21.30 -14.02 -10.30
CA LEU A 149 -21.20 -12.96 -9.28
C LEU A 149 -19.89 -12.17 -9.37
N ARG A 150 -18.94 -12.55 -10.25
CA ARG A 150 -17.59 -11.97 -10.34
C ARG A 150 -16.87 -12.01 -8.98
N ALA A 151 -16.93 -13.16 -8.31
CA ALA A 151 -16.37 -13.38 -6.99
C ALA A 151 -15.46 -14.63 -6.93
N LEU A 152 -14.98 -15.14 -8.06
CA LEU A 152 -14.17 -16.35 -8.14
C LEU A 152 -12.83 -16.20 -7.42
N ARG A 153 -12.20 -15.01 -7.42
CA ARG A 153 -10.93 -14.76 -6.72
C ARG A 153 -10.98 -15.08 -5.22
N ASN A 154 -12.17 -15.10 -4.61
CA ASN A 154 -12.36 -15.44 -3.20
C ASN A 154 -11.96 -16.89 -2.85
N ILE A 155 -11.80 -17.78 -3.83
CA ILE A 155 -11.24 -19.12 -3.61
C ILE A 155 -9.72 -19.11 -3.33
N SER A 156 -9.05 -17.98 -3.53
CA SER A 156 -7.61 -17.84 -3.34
C SER A 156 -7.23 -17.86 -1.85
N ALA A 157 -6.15 -18.59 -1.54
CA ALA A 157 -5.54 -18.65 -0.22
C ALA A 157 -4.01 -18.62 -0.33
N THR A 158 -3.29 -18.81 0.79
CA THR A 158 -1.85 -19.08 0.76
C THR A 158 -1.57 -20.33 -0.09
N PRO A 159 -0.55 -20.33 -0.95
CA PRO A 159 0.59 -19.41 -0.97
C PRO A 159 0.44 -18.17 -1.85
N PHE A 160 -0.74 -17.91 -2.43
CA PHE A 160 -0.93 -16.79 -3.37
C PHE A 160 -1.37 -15.47 -2.74
N SER A 161 -1.67 -15.47 -1.44
CA SER A 161 -2.08 -14.25 -0.73
C SER A 161 -1.50 -14.23 0.67
N ILE A 162 -0.96 -13.07 1.08
CA ILE A 162 -0.52 -12.80 2.46
C ILE A 162 -1.17 -11.49 2.90
N VAL A 163 -1.57 -11.46 4.17
CA VAL A 163 -2.05 -10.26 4.85
C VAL A 163 -1.17 -10.01 6.08
N THR A 164 -0.54 -8.84 6.12
CA THR A 164 0.28 -8.38 7.24
C THR A 164 -0.60 -7.79 8.35
N ASP A 165 -0.10 -7.81 9.58
CA ASP A 165 -0.76 -7.27 10.77
C ASP A 165 -0.57 -5.74 10.87
N GLU A 166 -0.88 -5.05 9.78
CA GLU A 166 -0.84 -3.58 9.67
C GLU A 166 -2.04 -2.93 10.35
N VAL A 167 -1.81 -1.75 10.93
CA VAL A 167 -2.87 -0.99 11.63
C VAL A 167 -4.01 -0.62 10.68
N LYS A 168 -3.66 -0.21 9.46
CA LYS A 168 -4.62 0.25 8.46
C LYS A 168 -5.53 -0.91 8.03
N GLY A 169 -6.84 -0.73 8.21
CA GLY A 169 -7.82 -1.74 7.84
C GLY A 169 -7.75 -3.02 8.67
N TYR A 170 -7.13 -3.01 9.87
CA TYR A 170 -6.95 -4.21 10.69
C TYR A 170 -8.28 -4.93 10.98
N PHE A 171 -9.38 -4.20 11.21
CA PHE A 171 -10.70 -4.76 11.50
C PHE A 171 -11.65 -4.76 10.30
N GLU A 172 -11.21 -4.25 9.15
CA GLU A 172 -12.08 -4.05 7.98
C GLU A 172 -12.39 -5.39 7.29
N VAL A 173 -13.67 -5.59 7.01
CA VAL A 173 -14.22 -6.74 6.29
C VAL A 173 -15.01 -6.20 5.10
N VAL A 174 -14.34 -6.13 3.94
CA VAL A 174 -14.94 -5.62 2.70
C VAL A 174 -16.09 -6.51 2.28
N THR A 175 -17.28 -5.96 2.16
CA THR A 175 -18.47 -6.67 1.70
C THR A 175 -18.62 -6.58 0.18
N MET A 176 -19.47 -7.43 -0.41
CA MET A 176 -19.68 -7.55 -1.85
C MET A 176 -20.10 -6.22 -2.49
N PHE A 177 -21.04 -5.50 -1.87
CA PHE A 177 -21.59 -4.26 -2.39
C PHE A 177 -20.93 -3.01 -1.79
N LYS A 178 -19.99 -3.18 -0.85
CA LYS A 178 -19.22 -2.12 -0.18
C LYS A 178 -20.09 -0.99 0.38
N VAL A 179 -21.30 -1.33 0.85
CA VAL A 179 -22.26 -0.35 1.37
C VAL A 179 -21.73 0.20 2.70
N SER A 180 -21.78 1.51 2.89
CA SER A 180 -21.42 2.13 4.17
C SER A 180 -22.62 2.16 5.14
N MET A 181 -22.35 2.05 6.45
CA MET A 181 -23.40 2.20 7.48
C MET A 181 -24.08 3.58 7.44
N GLU A 182 -23.36 4.61 6.98
CA GLU A 182 -23.82 6.00 6.98
C GLU A 182 -24.83 6.27 5.85
N GLU A 183 -24.80 5.48 4.78
CA GLU A 183 -25.78 5.56 3.69
C GLU A 183 -27.14 4.96 4.11
N LYS A 184 -27.18 3.65 4.35
CA LYS A 184 -28.41 2.90 4.66
C LYS A 184 -28.13 1.63 5.47
N THR A 185 -28.52 1.62 6.74
CA THR A 185 -28.31 0.49 7.67
C THR A 185 -28.88 -0.83 7.17
N SER A 186 -30.07 -0.82 6.54
CA SER A 186 -30.70 -2.05 6.05
C SER A 186 -29.95 -2.67 4.87
N LEU A 187 -29.45 -1.84 3.93
CA LEU A 187 -28.63 -2.32 2.82
C LEU A 187 -27.25 -2.79 3.31
N TYR A 188 -26.67 -2.11 4.29
CA TYR A 188 -25.43 -2.55 4.92
C TYR A 188 -25.58 -3.95 5.55
N VAL A 189 -26.65 -4.17 6.32
CA VAL A 189 -26.93 -5.48 6.93
C VAL A 189 -27.15 -6.53 5.85
N LEU A 190 -27.91 -6.22 4.79
CA LEU A 190 -28.14 -7.14 3.68
C LEU A 190 -26.85 -7.48 2.93
N ASP A 191 -25.96 -6.51 2.73
CA ASP A 191 -24.65 -6.71 2.10
C ASP A 191 -23.74 -7.61 2.96
N CYS A 192 -23.72 -7.40 4.27
CA CYS A 192 -23.02 -8.27 5.21
C CYS A 192 -23.55 -9.72 5.15
N LEU A 193 -24.88 -9.88 5.18
CA LEU A 193 -25.53 -11.18 5.09
C LEU A 193 -25.23 -11.87 3.75
N PHE A 194 -25.33 -11.14 2.64
CA PHE A 194 -25.05 -11.68 1.31
C PHE A 194 -23.59 -12.13 1.18
N SER A 195 -22.65 -11.30 1.66
CA SER A 195 -21.22 -11.59 1.63
C SER A 195 -20.87 -12.84 2.42
N VAL A 196 -21.43 -13.01 3.62
CA VAL A 196 -21.14 -14.17 4.47
C VAL A 196 -21.89 -15.42 4.01
N LEU A 197 -23.21 -15.33 3.82
CA LEU A 197 -24.06 -16.50 3.57
C LEU A 197 -23.93 -17.03 2.14
N ILE A 198 -23.85 -16.14 1.15
CA ILE A 198 -23.82 -16.54 -0.26
C ILE A 198 -22.38 -16.76 -0.71
N ILE A 199 -21.55 -15.72 -0.70
CA ILE A 199 -20.16 -15.84 -1.21
C ILE A 199 -19.35 -16.81 -0.35
N GLY A 200 -19.43 -16.70 0.97
CA GLY A 200 -18.72 -17.60 1.89
C GLY A 200 -19.04 -19.07 1.66
N THR A 201 -20.32 -19.43 1.56
CA THR A 201 -20.75 -20.82 1.34
C THR A 201 -20.35 -21.35 -0.04
N LEU A 202 -20.47 -20.53 -1.09
CA LEU A 202 -20.07 -20.93 -2.45
C LEU A 202 -18.58 -21.25 -2.54
N VAL A 203 -17.73 -20.50 -1.84
CA VAL A 203 -16.29 -20.78 -1.77
C VAL A 203 -16.02 -22.15 -1.12
N VAL A 204 -16.75 -22.49 -0.05
CA VAL A 204 -16.65 -23.82 0.60
C VAL A 204 -17.01 -24.93 -0.38
N PHE A 205 -18.05 -24.75 -1.20
CA PHE A 205 -18.48 -25.77 -2.18
C PHE A 205 -17.37 -26.07 -3.20
N VAL A 206 -16.71 -25.03 -3.72
CA VAL A 206 -15.63 -25.18 -4.70
C VAL A 206 -14.40 -25.85 -4.08
N TRP A 207 -14.02 -25.46 -2.86
CA TRP A 207 -12.91 -26.07 -2.13
C TRP A 207 -13.16 -27.53 -1.80
N ARG A 208 -14.34 -27.86 -1.26
CA ARG A 208 -14.74 -29.24 -0.96
C ARG A 208 -14.73 -30.09 -2.21
N GLY A 209 -15.34 -29.58 -3.28
CA GLY A 209 -15.34 -30.22 -4.60
C GLY A 209 -13.96 -30.61 -5.09
N ALA A 210 -13.05 -29.64 -5.15
CA ALA A 210 -11.68 -29.84 -5.60
C ALA A 210 -10.92 -30.83 -4.70
N TRP A 211 -11.10 -30.73 -3.38
CA TRP A 211 -10.45 -31.61 -2.42
C TRP A 211 -10.87 -33.08 -2.59
N VAL A 212 -12.18 -33.34 -2.64
CA VAL A 212 -12.72 -34.70 -2.76
C VAL A 212 -12.40 -35.31 -4.14
N LEU A 213 -12.39 -34.51 -5.21
CA LEU A 213 -11.94 -34.99 -6.52
C LEU A 213 -10.49 -35.48 -6.48
N ILE A 214 -9.60 -34.80 -5.74
CA ILE A 214 -8.22 -35.26 -5.55
C ILE A 214 -8.20 -36.56 -4.74
N ASP A 215 -9.02 -36.70 -3.71
CA ASP A 215 -9.13 -37.94 -2.93
C ASP A 215 -9.56 -39.15 -3.78
N ILE A 216 -10.46 -38.94 -4.76
CA ILE A 216 -10.96 -39.99 -5.65
C ILE A 216 -9.90 -40.41 -6.69
N TYR A 217 -9.17 -39.45 -7.27
CA TYR A 217 -8.33 -39.73 -8.45
C TYR A 217 -6.82 -39.86 -8.16
N LEU A 218 -6.29 -39.17 -7.14
CA LEU A 218 -4.86 -39.11 -6.92
C LEU A 218 -4.40 -40.22 -5.97
N PHE A 219 -3.95 -41.35 -6.54
CA PHE A 219 -3.47 -42.53 -5.81
C PHE A 219 -4.49 -43.01 -4.73
N PRO A 220 -5.72 -43.39 -5.10
CA PRO A 220 -6.79 -43.70 -4.15
C PRO A 220 -6.42 -44.83 -3.16
N ASP A 221 -5.68 -45.83 -3.62
CA ASP A 221 -5.31 -46.99 -2.79
C ASP A 221 -4.09 -46.75 -1.88
N ASN A 222 -3.37 -45.64 -2.08
CA ASN A 222 -2.17 -45.34 -1.31
C ASN A 222 -2.16 -43.91 -0.79
N PHE A 223 -2.69 -43.74 0.42
CA PHE A 223 -2.83 -42.44 1.06
C PHE A 223 -1.50 -41.70 1.26
N ILE A 224 -0.39 -42.40 1.49
CA ILE A 224 0.95 -41.77 1.65
C ILE A 224 1.40 -41.18 0.32
N TRP A 225 1.35 -41.95 -0.77
CA TRP A 225 1.71 -41.46 -2.11
C TRP A 225 0.75 -40.37 -2.58
N SER A 226 -0.55 -40.50 -2.29
CA SER A 226 -1.54 -39.45 -2.57
C SER A 226 -1.18 -38.13 -1.90
N SER A 227 -0.72 -38.18 -0.65
CA SER A 227 -0.34 -36.99 0.13
C SER A 227 0.90 -36.31 -0.43
N TRP A 228 1.96 -37.08 -0.71
CA TRP A 228 3.20 -36.55 -1.31
C TRP A 228 2.99 -36.06 -2.75
N ALA A 229 2.24 -36.80 -3.56
CA ALA A 229 1.91 -36.41 -4.92
C ALA A 229 1.12 -35.10 -4.94
N SER A 230 0.18 -34.92 -4.02
CA SER A 230 -0.58 -33.67 -3.88
C SER A 230 0.35 -32.51 -3.52
N LEU A 231 1.27 -32.70 -2.57
CA LEU A 231 2.24 -31.66 -2.22
C LEU A 231 3.15 -31.27 -3.41
N ILE A 232 3.74 -32.26 -4.10
CA ILE A 232 4.67 -32.04 -5.21
C ILE A 232 3.94 -31.38 -6.39
N LEU A 233 2.76 -31.88 -6.76
CA LEU A 233 1.94 -31.31 -7.82
C LEU A 233 1.52 -29.88 -7.47
N GLY A 234 1.08 -29.66 -6.23
CA GLY A 234 0.69 -28.36 -5.71
C GLY A 234 1.79 -27.33 -5.86
N TYR A 235 2.98 -27.58 -5.32
CA TYR A 235 4.09 -26.63 -5.44
C TYR A 235 4.61 -26.47 -6.87
N SER A 236 4.49 -27.50 -7.72
CA SER A 236 4.81 -27.39 -9.14
C SER A 236 3.87 -26.42 -9.86
N ILE A 237 2.55 -26.52 -9.60
CA ILE A 237 1.54 -25.58 -10.13
C ILE A 237 1.75 -24.18 -9.55
N VAL A 238 2.13 -24.05 -8.27
CA VAL A 238 2.43 -22.76 -7.65
C VAL A 238 3.61 -22.08 -8.35
N ALA A 239 4.72 -22.79 -8.53
CA ALA A 239 5.87 -22.29 -9.26
C ALA A 239 5.51 -21.88 -10.69
N MET A 240 4.76 -22.73 -11.41
CA MET A 240 4.28 -22.43 -12.76
C MET A 240 3.38 -21.19 -12.80
N SER A 241 2.50 -21.04 -11.80
CA SER A 241 1.57 -19.90 -11.70
C SER A 241 2.35 -18.57 -11.57
N PHE A 242 3.40 -18.52 -10.76
CA PHE A 242 4.27 -17.33 -10.66
C PHE A 242 5.07 -17.06 -11.94
N LEU A 243 5.52 -18.11 -12.64
CA LEU A 243 6.21 -17.97 -13.93
C LEU A 243 5.28 -17.45 -15.03
N LEU A 244 4.00 -17.86 -15.01
CA LEU A 244 2.98 -17.41 -15.95
C LEU A 244 2.41 -16.02 -15.62
N GLN A 245 2.48 -15.58 -14.36
CA GLN A 245 1.90 -14.32 -13.90
C GLN A 245 2.30 -13.09 -14.75
N PRO A 246 3.56 -12.88 -15.18
CA PRO A 246 3.93 -11.76 -16.05
C PRO A 246 3.26 -11.81 -17.43
N ILE A 247 3.09 -13.01 -18.00
CA ILE A 247 2.42 -13.22 -19.29
C ILE A 247 0.92 -12.92 -19.14
N MET A 248 0.31 -13.43 -18.08
CA MET A 248 -1.11 -13.18 -17.78
C MET A 248 -1.38 -11.69 -17.55
N ARG A 249 -0.48 -11.01 -16.82
CA ARG A 249 -0.56 -9.55 -16.65
C ARG A 249 -0.50 -8.83 -18.00
N TRP A 250 0.48 -9.16 -18.83
CA TRP A 250 0.65 -8.59 -20.16
C TRP A 250 -0.59 -8.81 -21.06
N LEU A 251 -1.26 -9.95 -20.91
CA LEU A 251 -2.46 -10.31 -21.65
C LEU A 251 -3.68 -9.51 -21.14
N CYS A 252 -3.90 -9.50 -19.83
CA CYS A 252 -4.99 -8.73 -19.19
C CYS A 252 -4.81 -7.20 -19.32
N ASP A 253 -3.59 -6.71 -19.56
CA ASP A 253 -3.33 -5.30 -19.91
C ASP A 253 -3.88 -4.93 -21.31
N ARG A 254 -4.08 -5.92 -22.21
CA ARG A 254 -4.47 -5.71 -23.62
C ARG A 254 -5.91 -6.08 -23.94
N ILE A 255 -6.55 -6.84 -23.05
CA ILE A 255 -7.92 -7.32 -23.23
C ILE A 255 -8.84 -6.51 -22.30
N ASN A 256 -10.01 -6.11 -22.81
CA ASN A 256 -11.02 -5.37 -22.05
C ASN A 256 -12.35 -6.13 -21.98
N GLY A 257 -13.20 -5.77 -21.01
CA GLY A 257 -14.55 -6.34 -20.86
C GLY A 257 -14.57 -7.80 -20.41
N ILE A 258 -15.55 -8.56 -20.90
CA ILE A 258 -15.82 -9.95 -20.50
C ILE A 258 -14.63 -10.89 -20.78
N PRO A 259 -13.96 -10.85 -21.95
CA PRO A 259 -12.83 -11.74 -22.21
C PRO A 259 -11.68 -11.56 -21.21
N ARG A 260 -11.49 -10.35 -20.66
CA ARG A 260 -10.48 -10.09 -19.60
C ARG A 260 -10.82 -10.87 -18.32
N ILE A 261 -12.09 -10.88 -17.95
CA ILE A 261 -12.59 -11.59 -16.76
C ILE A 261 -12.39 -13.09 -16.95
N ILE A 262 -12.82 -13.65 -18.09
CA ILE A 262 -12.66 -15.09 -18.40
C ILE A 262 -11.19 -15.52 -18.32
N VAL A 263 -10.28 -14.75 -18.93
CA VAL A 263 -8.84 -15.04 -18.91
C VAL A 263 -8.28 -14.98 -17.49
N ALA A 264 -8.69 -13.99 -16.68
CA ALA A 264 -8.30 -13.89 -15.28
C ALA A 264 -8.83 -15.07 -14.46
N ASP A 265 -10.10 -15.45 -14.64
CA ASP A 265 -10.75 -16.54 -13.94
C ASP A 265 -10.12 -17.90 -14.24
N ILE A 266 -9.79 -18.18 -15.51
CA ILE A 266 -9.06 -19.40 -15.90
C ILE A 266 -7.71 -19.48 -15.18
N PHE A 267 -6.98 -18.37 -15.12
CA PHE A 267 -5.70 -18.31 -14.42
C PHE A 267 -5.86 -18.47 -12.90
N LEU A 268 -6.90 -17.86 -12.32
CA LEU A 268 -7.23 -18.04 -10.90
C LEU A 268 -7.59 -19.49 -10.59
N LEU A 269 -8.37 -20.18 -11.42
CA LEU A 269 -8.68 -21.60 -11.28
C LEU A 269 -7.42 -22.48 -11.38
N PHE A 270 -6.52 -22.16 -12.30
CA PHE A 270 -5.22 -22.85 -12.40
C PHE A 270 -4.40 -22.68 -11.12
N SER A 271 -4.30 -21.46 -10.59
CA SER A 271 -3.59 -21.21 -9.32
C SER A 271 -4.28 -21.86 -8.12
N PHE A 272 -5.62 -21.92 -8.13
CA PHE A 272 -6.41 -22.58 -7.11
C PHE A 272 -6.15 -24.09 -7.07
N ALA A 273 -6.01 -24.75 -8.22
CA ALA A 273 -5.63 -26.17 -8.28
C ALA A 273 -4.29 -26.45 -7.56
N GLY A 274 -3.32 -25.54 -7.69
CA GLY A 274 -2.06 -25.60 -6.93
C GLY A 274 -2.28 -25.40 -5.43
N THR A 275 -3.12 -24.42 -5.07
CA THR A 275 -3.43 -24.08 -3.68
C THR A 275 -4.06 -25.24 -2.92
N VAL A 276 -5.12 -25.85 -3.47
CA VAL A 276 -5.81 -26.99 -2.83
C VAL A 276 -4.86 -28.17 -2.63
N ASN A 277 -4.01 -28.46 -3.62
CA ASN A 277 -3.03 -29.53 -3.54
C ASN A 277 -1.95 -29.28 -2.48
N VAL A 278 -1.46 -28.03 -2.35
CA VAL A 278 -0.53 -27.66 -1.27
C VAL A 278 -1.19 -27.82 0.10
N TRP A 279 -2.43 -27.31 0.26
CA TRP A 279 -3.17 -27.42 1.52
C TRP A 279 -3.40 -28.89 1.90
N ARG A 280 -3.94 -29.69 0.98
CA ARG A 280 -4.18 -31.12 1.18
C ARG A 280 -2.90 -31.89 1.48
N GLY A 281 -1.83 -31.65 0.72
CA GLY A 281 -0.54 -32.29 0.93
C GLY A 281 0.02 -32.01 2.33
N ILE A 282 0.10 -30.74 2.75
CA ILE A 282 0.62 -30.37 4.08
C ILE A 282 -0.26 -30.94 5.19
N TRP A 283 -1.59 -30.81 5.06
CA TRP A 283 -2.55 -31.32 6.03
C TRP A 283 -2.37 -32.82 6.26
N ASN A 284 -2.35 -33.60 5.17
CA ASN A 284 -2.24 -35.05 5.24
C ASN A 284 -0.87 -35.52 5.74
N LEU A 285 0.23 -34.84 5.34
CA LEU A 285 1.56 -35.17 5.83
C LEU A 285 1.71 -34.89 7.32
N LEU A 286 1.10 -33.82 7.84
CA LEU A 286 1.02 -33.60 9.29
C LEU A 286 0.20 -34.70 9.98
N ASN A 287 -0.89 -35.17 9.38
CA ASN A 287 -1.69 -36.28 9.91
C ASN A 287 -0.90 -37.61 9.93
N LEU A 288 -0.05 -37.85 8.93
CA LEU A 288 0.72 -39.07 8.77
C LEU A 288 1.97 -39.14 9.64
N TYR A 289 2.73 -38.04 9.72
CA TYR A 289 4.08 -38.06 10.28
C TYR A 289 4.21 -37.34 11.62
N PHE A 290 3.34 -36.37 11.94
CA PHE A 290 3.47 -35.59 13.16
C PHE A 290 2.56 -36.11 14.27
N LEU A 291 3.14 -36.91 15.18
CA LEU A 291 2.44 -37.54 16.31
C LEU A 291 1.15 -38.28 15.88
N PRO A 292 1.24 -39.26 14.96
CA PRO A 292 0.05 -39.92 14.38
C PRO A 292 -0.77 -40.69 15.42
N GLU A 293 -0.14 -41.21 16.48
CA GLU A 293 -0.79 -41.96 17.55
C GLU A 293 -1.60 -41.07 18.50
N ASN A 294 -1.25 -39.80 18.63
CA ASN A 294 -1.94 -38.84 19.50
C ASN A 294 -2.29 -37.57 18.74
N ARG A 295 -3.41 -37.64 18.01
CA ARG A 295 -3.92 -36.53 17.19
C ARG A 295 -4.33 -35.29 17.98
N GLU A 296 -4.78 -35.46 19.22
CA GLU A 296 -5.14 -34.34 20.09
C GLU A 296 -3.90 -33.51 20.44
N LEU A 297 -2.83 -34.17 20.90
CA LEU A 297 -1.56 -33.51 21.21
C LEU A 297 -0.91 -32.92 19.94
N SER A 298 -0.94 -33.67 18.84
CA SER A 298 -0.50 -33.20 17.50
C SER A 298 -1.17 -31.86 17.14
N SER A 299 -2.49 -31.78 17.32
CA SER A 299 -3.27 -30.58 17.01
C SER A 299 -2.97 -29.44 17.98
N TRP A 300 -2.88 -29.67 19.29
CA TRP A 300 -2.55 -28.59 20.23
C TRP A 300 -1.16 -28.00 20.00
N ILE A 301 -0.15 -28.84 19.72
CA ILE A 301 1.20 -28.36 19.43
C ILE A 301 1.22 -27.55 18.13
N THR A 302 0.65 -28.10 17.05
CA THR A 302 0.59 -27.39 15.76
C THR A 302 -0.20 -26.09 15.85
N HIS A 303 -1.30 -26.06 16.61
CA HIS A 303 -2.07 -24.85 16.89
C HIS A 303 -1.20 -23.72 17.45
N TRP A 304 -0.58 -23.95 18.61
CA TRP A 304 0.18 -22.91 19.30
C TRP A 304 1.45 -22.52 18.55
N VAL A 305 2.19 -23.50 18.01
CA VAL A 305 3.43 -23.22 17.25
C VAL A 305 3.13 -22.37 16.02
N CYS A 306 2.13 -22.74 15.22
CA CYS A 306 1.77 -21.99 14.03
C CYS A 306 1.20 -20.61 14.36
N LEU A 307 0.34 -20.50 15.37
CA LEU A 307 -0.23 -19.22 15.79
C LEU A 307 0.84 -18.25 16.29
N ILE A 308 1.72 -18.70 17.19
CA ILE A 308 2.80 -17.88 17.73
C ILE A 308 3.75 -17.45 16.62
N LEU A 309 4.13 -18.38 15.72
CA LEU A 309 4.98 -18.07 14.58
C LEU A 309 4.36 -16.98 13.70
N LEU A 310 3.07 -17.09 13.36
CA LEU A 310 2.38 -16.11 12.51
C LEU A 310 2.25 -14.74 13.18
N ILE A 311 2.01 -14.69 14.50
CA ILE A 311 1.98 -13.44 15.27
C ILE A 311 3.37 -12.79 15.29
N LEU A 312 4.43 -13.57 15.54
CA LEU A 312 5.82 -13.08 15.52
C LEU A 312 6.26 -12.61 14.13
N LEU A 313 5.72 -13.21 13.07
CA LEU A 313 5.96 -12.77 11.70
C LEU A 313 5.02 -11.64 11.27
N LYS A 314 4.14 -11.13 12.15
CA LYS A 314 3.14 -10.10 11.83
C LYS A 314 2.29 -10.47 10.62
N CYS A 315 1.92 -11.75 10.48
CA CYS A 315 1.12 -12.31 9.40
C CYS A 315 -0.14 -13.03 9.93
N SER A 316 -0.52 -12.82 11.19
CA SER A 316 -1.63 -13.55 11.80
C SER A 316 -2.99 -13.27 11.13
N ASN A 317 -3.19 -12.08 10.56
CA ASN A 317 -4.38 -11.76 9.76
C ASN A 317 -4.52 -12.61 8.49
N THR A 318 -3.45 -13.28 8.03
CA THR A 318 -3.54 -14.23 6.91
C THR A 318 -4.41 -15.44 7.27
N LEU A 319 -4.57 -15.76 8.57
CA LEU A 319 -5.48 -16.82 9.03
C LEU A 319 -6.95 -16.55 8.69
N LEU A 320 -7.31 -15.28 8.50
CA LEU A 320 -8.69 -14.83 8.38
C LEU A 320 -9.19 -14.97 6.95
N VAL A 321 -10.25 -15.76 6.77
CA VAL A 321 -11.06 -15.73 5.54
C VAL A 321 -12.11 -14.65 5.74
N ARG A 322 -11.74 -13.42 5.41
CA ARG A 322 -12.61 -12.26 5.52
C ARG A 322 -12.61 -11.43 4.24
N GLY A 323 -13.77 -10.83 4.01
CA GLY A 323 -14.03 -9.92 2.91
C GLY A 323 -14.34 -10.62 1.59
N VAL A 324 -14.91 -9.87 0.67
CA VAL A 324 -15.27 -10.28 -0.68
C VAL A 324 -14.48 -9.46 -1.68
N TYR A 325 -13.91 -10.16 -2.66
CA TYR A 325 -13.20 -9.60 -3.80
C TYR A 325 -14.05 -9.68 -5.05
N ILE A 326 -14.04 -8.59 -5.82
CA ILE A 326 -14.69 -8.53 -7.12
C ILE A 326 -13.64 -8.79 -8.21
N ASP A 327 -13.92 -9.73 -9.09
CA ASP A 327 -13.01 -10.15 -10.15
C ASP A 327 -12.82 -9.03 -11.18
N ALA A 328 -11.56 -8.81 -11.54
CA ALA A 328 -11.14 -7.75 -12.46
C ALA A 328 -11.63 -6.35 -12.08
N GLU A 329 -11.73 -6.07 -10.77
CA GLU A 329 -11.95 -4.72 -10.25
C GLU A 329 -10.72 -3.83 -10.50
N GLU A 330 -9.50 -4.36 -10.28
CA GLU A 330 -8.29 -3.58 -10.54
C GLU A 330 -8.07 -3.33 -12.04
N HIS A 331 -7.57 -2.14 -12.35
CA HIS A 331 -7.32 -1.73 -13.73
C HIS A 331 -6.22 -2.56 -14.41
N ALA A 332 -6.44 -2.83 -15.70
CA ALA A 332 -5.51 -3.55 -16.58
C ALA A 332 -5.13 -4.94 -16.02
N GLY A 333 -3.89 -5.36 -16.17
CA GLY A 333 -3.38 -6.67 -15.76
C GLY A 333 -3.09 -6.80 -14.26
N LYS A 334 -3.49 -5.84 -13.43
CA LYS A 334 -3.35 -5.93 -11.97
C LYS A 334 -4.27 -6.98 -11.35
N CYS A 335 -5.39 -7.30 -12.00
CA CYS A 335 -6.38 -8.26 -11.52
C CYS A 335 -5.84 -9.69 -11.31
N VAL A 336 -4.78 -10.06 -12.03
CA VAL A 336 -4.12 -11.38 -11.95
C VAL A 336 -2.85 -11.37 -11.09
N VAL A 337 -2.54 -10.25 -10.43
CA VAL A 337 -1.36 -10.15 -9.56
C VAL A 337 -1.67 -10.74 -8.19
N PHE A 338 -0.85 -11.70 -7.77
CA PHE A 338 -0.93 -12.31 -6.44
C PHE A 338 -0.43 -11.35 -5.36
N PRO A 339 -1.24 -11.06 -4.32
CA PRO A 339 -0.89 -10.08 -3.30
C PRO A 339 0.03 -10.66 -2.23
N ILE A 340 1.33 -10.69 -2.52
CA ILE A 340 2.37 -11.25 -1.63
C ILE A 340 3.49 -10.23 -1.47
N TYR A 341 3.30 -9.22 -0.62
CA TYR A 341 4.22 -8.07 -0.55
C TYR A 341 5.06 -8.02 0.72
N TYR A 342 5.22 -9.11 1.47
CA TYR A 342 5.78 -9.10 2.82
C TYR A 342 7.14 -8.38 2.95
N LEU A 343 8.19 -8.89 2.29
CA LEU A 343 9.52 -8.29 2.29
C LEU A 343 9.52 -6.96 1.55
N ARG A 344 8.79 -6.87 0.43
CA ARG A 344 8.68 -5.62 -0.33
C ARG A 344 8.17 -4.46 0.54
N LEU A 345 7.16 -4.70 1.37
CA LEU A 345 6.61 -3.73 2.32
C LEU A 345 7.64 -3.32 3.38
N ILE A 346 8.36 -4.28 3.96
CA ILE A 346 9.39 -4.01 4.98
C ILE A 346 10.49 -3.12 4.38
N PHE A 347 11.04 -3.48 3.22
CA PHE A 347 12.10 -2.72 2.57
C PHE A 347 11.63 -1.32 2.14
N GLN A 348 10.38 -1.19 1.69
CA GLN A 348 9.79 0.12 1.38
C GLN A 348 9.68 1.01 2.61
N HIS A 349 9.17 0.46 3.71
CA HIS A 349 9.01 1.20 4.96
C HIS A 349 10.37 1.70 5.50
N GLU A 350 11.39 0.86 5.45
CA GLU A 350 12.75 1.24 5.84
C GLU A 350 13.38 2.28 4.90
N ARG A 351 13.10 2.20 3.59
CA ARG A 351 13.52 3.23 2.63
C ARG A 351 12.83 4.57 2.92
N ALA A 352 11.53 4.56 3.18
CA ALA A 352 10.77 5.76 3.52
C ALA A 352 11.30 6.41 4.80
N LYS A 353 11.59 5.63 5.85
CA LYS A 353 12.23 6.14 7.09
C LYS A 353 13.57 6.83 6.82
N LYS A 354 14.44 6.21 6.01
CA LYS A 354 15.74 6.79 5.67
C LYS A 354 15.61 8.11 4.92
N ILE A 355 14.70 8.17 3.95
CA ILE A 355 14.41 9.39 3.18
C ILE A 355 13.86 10.49 4.11
N ASN A 356 12.87 10.16 4.95
CA ASN A 356 12.28 11.13 5.88
C ASN A 356 13.30 11.67 6.88
N LYS A 357 14.16 10.80 7.43
CA LYS A 357 15.27 11.20 8.32
C LYS A 357 16.26 12.12 7.61
N LYS A 358 16.56 11.87 6.34
CA LYS A 358 17.43 12.75 5.53
C LYS A 358 16.79 14.13 5.34
N PHE A 359 15.51 14.20 4.99
CA PHE A 359 14.78 15.46 4.86
C PHE A 359 14.72 16.23 6.20
N GLN A 360 14.48 15.55 7.32
CA GLN A 360 14.49 16.18 8.64
C GLN A 360 15.87 16.75 8.98
N LEU A 361 16.96 16.02 8.70
CA LEU A 361 18.32 16.51 8.90
C LEU A 361 18.64 17.71 8.01
N GLU A 362 18.23 17.68 6.74
CA GLU A 362 18.40 18.81 5.80
C GLU A 362 17.59 20.04 6.24
N ALA A 363 16.36 19.85 6.73
CA ALA A 363 15.53 20.92 7.26
C ALA A 363 16.11 21.52 8.56
N MET A 364 16.62 20.69 9.47
CA MET A 364 17.32 21.14 10.68
C MET A 364 18.60 21.91 10.33
N ALA A 365 19.38 21.43 9.35
CA ALA A 365 20.58 22.12 8.90
C ALA A 365 20.27 23.50 8.28
N ARG A 366 19.22 23.61 7.46
CA ARG A 366 18.75 24.90 6.91
C ARG A 366 18.32 25.86 8.00
N ARG A 367 17.53 25.41 8.98
CA ARG A 367 17.13 26.23 10.14
C ARG A 367 18.33 26.69 10.96
N LYS A 368 19.34 25.84 11.13
CA LYS A 368 20.57 26.22 11.84
C LYS A 368 21.35 27.31 11.10
N LEU A 369 21.50 27.18 9.78
CA LEU A 369 22.14 28.21 8.94
C LEU A 369 21.37 29.53 8.94
N GLU A 370 20.03 29.47 8.95
CA GLU A 370 19.19 30.67 9.08
C GLU A 370 19.32 31.34 10.45
N MET A 371 19.43 30.56 11.53
CA MET A 371 19.69 31.09 12.87
C MET A 371 21.09 31.69 12.97
N GLU A 372 22.12 31.01 12.47
CA GLU A 372 23.51 31.51 12.45
C GLU A 372 23.65 32.80 11.63
N ASN A 373 22.97 32.90 10.47
CA ASN A 373 22.93 34.12 9.66
C ASN A 373 22.15 35.27 10.31
N LYS A 374 21.16 34.97 11.17
CA LYS A 374 20.40 36.00 11.91
C LYS A 374 21.09 36.44 13.20
N SER A 375 21.91 35.60 13.83
CA SER A 375 22.44 35.88 15.17
C SER A 375 23.87 36.38 15.23
N GLY A 376 24.66 36.35 14.14
CA GLY A 376 26.04 36.89 14.15
C GLY A 376 26.90 36.40 15.33
N TYR A 377 26.60 35.21 15.87
CA TYR A 377 27.15 34.73 17.13
C TYR A 377 27.71 33.33 16.96
N GLN A 378 29.02 33.24 17.18
CA GLN A 378 29.83 32.03 17.15
C GLN A 378 29.61 31.27 18.46
N SER A 379 29.07 30.04 18.41
CA SER A 379 28.84 29.24 19.61
C SER A 379 29.65 27.94 19.61
N SER A 380 30.30 27.70 20.74
CA SER A 380 31.16 26.57 21.07
C SER A 380 30.35 25.30 21.32
N TYR A 381 30.94 24.16 20.94
CA TYR A 381 30.37 22.82 21.09
C TYR A 381 30.22 22.42 22.57
N PHE A 382 29.02 22.00 22.96
CA PHE A 382 28.76 21.29 24.22
C PHE A 382 28.58 19.80 23.91
N VAL A 383 29.54 18.98 24.33
CA VAL A 383 29.54 17.52 24.17
C VAL A 383 28.76 16.90 25.34
N LEU A 384 27.65 16.23 25.05
CA LEU A 384 26.90 15.44 26.04
C LEU A 384 27.63 14.11 26.31
N ASN A 385 27.98 13.92 27.59
CA ASN A 385 28.64 12.74 28.11
C ASN A 385 27.72 11.50 28.12
N GLN A 386 28.32 10.37 27.77
CA GLN A 386 27.72 9.04 27.78
C GLN A 386 27.45 8.52 29.21
N PHE A 387 26.27 7.92 29.41
CA PHE A 387 25.95 7.09 30.57
C PHE A 387 26.29 5.62 30.25
N LYS A 388 27.02 4.93 31.14
CA LYS A 388 27.28 3.47 31.07
C LYS A 388 26.30 2.71 31.96
N PRO A 389 25.77 1.54 31.53
CA PRO A 389 24.98 0.65 32.38
C PRO A 389 25.87 -0.43 33.03
N GLY A 390 25.54 -0.80 34.27
CA GLY A 390 26.14 -1.92 35.00
C GLY A 390 25.20 -3.13 35.05
N ASP A 391 25.79 -4.32 34.90
CA ASP A 391 25.14 -5.64 34.90
C ASP A 391 24.58 -6.06 36.27
N MET A 392 23.40 -6.70 36.29
CA MET A 392 23.20 -7.97 37.02
C MET A 392 21.85 -8.66 36.66
N LYS A 393 21.91 -9.99 36.45
CA LYS A 393 20.85 -11.03 36.51
C LYS A 393 20.28 -11.59 35.19
N CYS A 394 21.14 -12.27 34.42
CA CYS A 394 20.81 -12.93 33.13
C CYS A 394 19.85 -14.15 33.19
N THR A 395 19.53 -14.73 34.35
CA THR A 395 18.74 -15.98 34.40
C THR A 395 17.25 -15.76 34.64
N LEU A 396 16.85 -14.68 35.32
CA LEU A 396 15.45 -14.26 35.43
C LEU A 396 15.01 -13.49 34.17
N ILE A 397 15.97 -12.77 33.56
CA ILE A 397 15.79 -12.05 32.31
C ILE A 397 15.49 -13.02 31.17
N ALA A 398 16.05 -14.24 31.10
CA ALA A 398 15.80 -15.16 29.98
C ALA A 398 14.35 -15.68 29.86
N LEU A 399 13.65 -15.90 30.99
CA LEU A 399 12.24 -16.33 31.01
C LEU A 399 11.29 -15.13 30.89
N SER A 400 11.64 -13.98 31.48
CA SER A 400 10.91 -12.74 31.22
C SER A 400 11.17 -12.21 29.82
N THR A 401 12.32 -12.45 29.19
CA THR A 401 12.61 -12.07 27.81
C THR A 401 11.97 -13.02 26.85
N LEU A 402 11.72 -14.29 27.14
CA LEU A 402 10.89 -15.10 26.22
C LEU A 402 9.45 -14.57 26.17
N LEU A 403 8.88 -14.17 27.31
CA LEU A 403 7.56 -13.53 27.39
C LEU A 403 7.59 -12.08 26.84
N ILE A 404 8.62 -11.30 27.13
CA ILE A 404 8.81 -9.93 26.64
C ILE A 404 9.17 -9.96 25.16
N ILE A 405 9.87 -10.94 24.61
CA ILE A 405 10.13 -11.07 23.15
C ILE A 405 8.81 -11.40 22.41
N CYS A 406 7.87 -12.11 23.04
CA CYS A 406 6.50 -12.25 22.54
C CYS A 406 5.68 -10.93 22.60
N PHE A 407 6.00 -10.00 23.51
CA PHE A 407 5.32 -8.70 23.67
C PHE A 407 6.14 -7.46 23.18
N ALA A 408 7.39 -7.65 22.74
CA ALA A 408 8.36 -6.61 22.42
C ALA A 408 9.07 -6.97 21.12
N GLN A 409 8.29 -7.08 20.06
CA GLN A 409 8.80 -6.79 18.73
C GLN A 409 8.60 -5.30 18.48
N ASP A 410 9.70 -4.55 18.55
CA ASP A 410 9.82 -3.15 18.13
C ASP A 410 8.73 -2.21 18.65
N PHE A 411 8.95 -1.63 19.83
CA PHE A 411 8.70 -0.19 20.02
C PHE A 411 9.66 0.63 19.12
N ALA A 412 9.72 0.34 17.82
CA ALA A 412 10.19 1.31 16.86
C ALA A 412 9.05 2.32 16.73
N PHE A 413 9.21 3.49 17.35
CA PHE A 413 8.36 4.64 17.14
C PHE A 413 8.28 4.93 15.62
N PRO A 414 7.11 4.83 14.97
CA PRO A 414 6.81 5.77 13.89
C PRO A 414 6.82 7.16 14.54
N GLY A 415 7.39 8.13 13.83
CA GLY A 415 7.69 9.46 14.37
C GLY A 415 6.50 10.11 15.08
N VAL A 416 6.83 10.93 16.07
CA VAL A 416 5.94 11.91 16.69
C VAL A 416 5.15 12.62 15.58
N GLU A 417 3.89 12.28 15.43
CA GLU A 417 2.90 13.20 14.87
C GLU A 417 2.53 14.14 16.02
N GLU A 418 2.70 15.44 15.75
CA GLU A 418 2.57 16.50 16.75
C GLU A 418 1.16 16.50 17.37
N GLU A 419 1.13 16.60 18.70
CA GLU A 419 -0.10 16.73 19.50
C GLU A 419 -0.90 17.97 19.08
N GLU A 420 -2.11 17.79 18.51
CA GLU A 420 -3.12 18.86 18.50
C GLU A 420 -4.06 18.69 19.71
N LYS A 421 -3.94 19.63 20.66
CA LYS A 421 -4.84 19.76 21.81
C LYS A 421 -6.27 20.08 21.34
N GLN A 422 -7.23 19.30 21.81
CA GLN A 422 -8.67 19.53 21.65
C GLN A 422 -9.11 20.87 22.26
N GLY A 423 -9.84 21.69 21.50
CA GLY A 423 -10.54 22.85 22.09
C GLY A 423 -11.01 23.97 21.16
N GLN A 424 -11.09 23.82 19.83
CA GLN A 424 -11.62 24.90 18.97
C GLN A 424 -12.42 24.35 17.78
N GLU A 425 -13.51 25.05 17.45
CA GLU A 425 -14.51 24.78 16.41
C GLU A 425 -13.93 24.47 15.01
N PRO A 426 -14.69 23.79 14.13
CA PRO A 426 -14.17 23.16 12.92
C PRO A 426 -13.81 24.21 11.86
N THR A 427 -12.54 24.60 11.82
CA THR A 427 -11.95 25.27 10.65
C THR A 427 -11.48 24.17 9.69
N ARG A 428 -11.82 24.30 8.40
CA ARG A 428 -11.51 23.30 7.36
C ARG A 428 -10.01 22.97 7.37
N LEU A 429 -9.67 21.67 7.34
CA LEU A 429 -8.30 21.13 7.33
C LEU A 429 -7.42 21.57 6.13
N THR A 430 -7.96 22.36 5.21
CA THR A 430 -7.29 22.91 4.02
C THR A 430 -6.35 24.07 4.34
N ASP A 431 -6.58 24.82 5.43
CA ASP A 431 -5.83 26.06 5.72
C ASP A 431 -4.46 25.85 6.37
N LYS A 432 -4.08 24.61 6.74
CA LYS A 432 -2.82 24.32 7.43
C LYS A 432 -1.76 23.60 6.58
N ARG A 433 -2.08 23.17 5.35
CA ARG A 433 -1.17 22.39 4.49
C ARG A 433 -0.81 23.20 3.24
N VAL A 434 0.49 23.37 2.98
CA VAL A 434 1.03 24.17 1.86
C VAL A 434 1.32 23.25 0.66
N PRO A 435 1.08 23.69 -0.59
CA PRO A 435 1.40 22.89 -1.78
C PRO A 435 2.90 22.54 -1.86
N LEU A 436 3.22 21.31 -2.29
CA LEU A 436 4.59 20.80 -2.32
C LEU A 436 5.07 20.51 -3.76
N LEU A 437 6.30 20.92 -4.09
CA LEU A 437 6.99 20.51 -5.31
C LEU A 437 7.91 19.32 -5.01
N ILE A 438 7.52 18.13 -5.48
CA ILE A 438 8.32 16.90 -5.35
C ILE A 438 8.75 16.45 -6.75
N PRO A 439 10.05 16.50 -7.10
CA PRO A 439 10.52 16.09 -8.42
C PRO A 439 10.10 14.65 -8.76
N GLY A 440 9.31 14.49 -9.83
CA GLY A 440 8.81 13.20 -10.30
C GLY A 440 7.54 12.67 -9.63
N ALA A 441 6.92 13.41 -8.70
CA ALA A 441 5.65 13.03 -8.08
C ALA A 441 4.42 13.46 -8.90
N CYS A 442 4.44 14.67 -9.45
CA CYS A 442 3.40 15.19 -10.34
C CYS A 442 3.95 15.42 -11.76
N PRO A 443 3.08 15.43 -12.79
CA PRO A 443 3.39 15.89 -14.14
C PRO A 443 4.04 17.29 -14.18
N PRO A 444 4.69 17.67 -15.30
CA PRO A 444 5.27 19.00 -15.44
C PRO A 444 4.25 20.12 -15.17
N ASN A 445 4.68 21.18 -14.47
CA ASN A 445 3.87 22.34 -14.09
C ASN A 445 2.72 22.06 -13.09
N GLN A 446 2.75 20.92 -12.39
CA GLN A 446 1.83 20.59 -11.31
C GLN A 446 2.53 20.54 -9.94
N LEU A 447 1.78 20.85 -8.90
CA LEU A 447 2.17 20.75 -7.50
C LEU A 447 1.27 19.76 -6.76
N LEU A 448 1.77 19.23 -5.67
CA LEU A 448 1.01 18.34 -4.80
C LEU A 448 0.22 19.18 -3.78
N TYR A 449 -1.10 19.19 -3.90
CA TYR A 449 -2.02 19.90 -3.02
C TYR A 449 -2.66 18.94 -2.00
N PRO A 450 -2.90 19.40 -0.77
CA PRO A 450 -3.65 18.65 0.21
C PRO A 450 -5.12 18.49 -0.22
N GLY A 451 -5.59 17.26 -0.29
CA GLY A 451 -7.01 16.96 -0.53
C GLY A 451 -7.88 17.15 0.70
N ASP A 452 -9.18 16.89 0.57
CA ASP A 452 -10.19 17.13 1.62
C ASP A 452 -9.98 16.27 2.88
N GLN A 453 -9.25 15.16 2.75
CA GLN A 453 -8.89 14.29 3.87
C GLN A 453 -7.45 14.56 4.34
N GLN A 454 -7.17 14.26 5.61
CA GLN A 454 -5.89 14.54 6.29
C GLN A 454 -4.65 13.93 5.61
N HIS A 455 -4.84 12.88 4.79
CA HIS A 455 -3.78 12.16 4.08
C HIS A 455 -3.97 12.15 2.56
N ASP A 456 -4.98 12.87 2.06
CA ASP A 456 -5.21 12.96 0.63
C ASP A 456 -4.29 14.02 0.01
N TRP A 457 -3.75 13.69 -1.16
CA TRP A 457 -2.84 14.55 -1.91
C TRP A 457 -3.17 14.43 -3.39
N ILE A 458 -3.52 15.56 -4.00
CA ILE A 458 -3.90 15.65 -5.40
C ILE A 458 -2.87 16.47 -6.17
N CYS A 459 -2.51 16.04 -7.38
CA CYS A 459 -1.72 16.87 -8.27
C CYS A 459 -2.65 17.88 -8.95
N ASP A 460 -2.35 19.16 -8.79
CA ASP A 460 -3.08 20.25 -9.45
C ASP A 460 -2.09 21.27 -10.02
N CYS A 461 -2.54 22.15 -10.91
CA CYS A 461 -1.68 23.12 -11.56
C CYS A 461 -0.98 24.04 -10.55
N GLY A 462 0.28 24.36 -10.84
CA GLY A 462 1.00 25.36 -10.07
C GLY A 462 0.40 26.76 -10.21
N PRO A 463 0.73 27.70 -9.31
CA PRO A 463 0.28 29.08 -9.38
C PRO A 463 0.52 29.72 -10.76
N GLY A 464 -0.51 30.33 -11.35
CA GLY A 464 -0.45 30.95 -12.68
C GLY A 464 -0.54 29.98 -13.87
N PHE A 465 -0.81 28.69 -13.63
CA PHE A 465 -1.06 27.68 -14.67
C PHE A 465 -2.52 27.24 -14.70
N ILE A 466 -3.00 26.93 -15.90
CA ILE A 466 -4.38 26.51 -16.20
C ILE A 466 -4.36 25.07 -16.70
N TYR A 467 -5.22 24.22 -16.14
CA TYR A 467 -5.39 22.84 -16.59
C TYR A 467 -6.15 22.80 -17.92
N TYR A 468 -5.61 22.13 -18.93
CA TYR A 468 -6.23 21.98 -20.25
C TYR A 468 -6.66 20.52 -20.50
N PRO A 469 -7.96 20.19 -20.33
CA PRO A 469 -8.45 18.81 -20.36
C PRO A 469 -8.10 18.00 -21.62
N PRO A 470 -8.13 18.57 -22.86
CA PRO A 470 -7.84 17.77 -24.06
C PRO A 470 -6.41 17.23 -24.17
N LYS A 471 -5.44 17.82 -23.45
CA LYS A 471 -4.04 17.35 -23.43
C LYS A 471 -3.57 16.87 -22.06
N ASP A 472 -4.46 16.84 -21.06
CA ASP A 472 -4.16 16.39 -19.70
C ASP A 472 -2.87 17.03 -19.13
N GLY A 473 -2.83 18.37 -19.10
CA GLY A 473 -1.64 19.11 -18.70
C GLY A 473 -1.88 20.56 -18.30
N CYS A 474 -0.93 21.14 -17.57
CA CYS A 474 -0.98 22.50 -17.05
C CYS A 474 -0.12 23.46 -17.88
N TYR A 475 -0.73 24.56 -18.32
CA TYR A 475 -0.12 25.55 -19.21
C TYR A 475 -0.26 26.96 -18.64
N GLN A 476 0.77 27.79 -18.83
CA GLN A 476 0.78 29.15 -18.28
C GLN A 476 -0.37 30.00 -18.86
N ALA A 477 -1.07 30.73 -17.99
CA ALA A 477 -2.13 31.65 -18.41
C ALA A 477 -1.58 32.75 -19.35
N TYR A 478 -2.40 33.15 -20.33
CA TYR A 478 -2.10 34.14 -21.37
C TYR A 478 -0.86 33.84 -22.25
N LYS A 479 -0.41 32.59 -22.27
CA LYS A 479 0.57 32.08 -23.24
C LYS A 479 -0.12 31.23 -24.29
N GLN A 480 0.56 31.00 -25.42
CA GLN A 480 0.04 30.13 -26.47
C GLN A 480 -0.31 28.73 -25.96
N GLY A 481 0.56 28.11 -25.16
CA GLY A 481 0.32 26.81 -24.54
C GLY A 481 -0.14 25.74 -25.56
N PRO A 482 -1.30 25.09 -25.36
CA PRO A 482 -1.81 24.07 -26.27
C PRO A 482 -2.60 24.64 -27.46
N CYS A 483 -2.83 25.95 -27.51
CA CYS A 483 -3.65 26.64 -28.51
C CYS A 483 -2.92 26.84 -29.86
N GLU A 484 -3.67 27.18 -30.91
CA GLU A 484 -3.11 27.43 -32.24
C GLU A 484 -2.23 28.70 -32.27
N ASN A 485 -1.44 28.85 -33.34
CA ASN A 485 -0.60 30.04 -33.51
C ASN A 485 -1.46 31.33 -33.46
N GLN A 486 -0.97 32.33 -32.74
CA GLN A 486 -1.67 33.61 -32.46
C GLN A 486 -2.90 33.49 -31.54
N GLN A 487 -3.10 32.35 -30.88
CA GLN A 487 -4.04 32.22 -29.77
C GLN A 487 -3.30 32.20 -28.43
N GLN A 488 -4.05 32.43 -27.36
CA GLN A 488 -3.59 32.36 -25.98
C GLN A 488 -4.63 31.62 -25.14
N LEU A 489 -4.16 30.91 -24.12
CA LEU A 489 -5.00 30.21 -23.17
C LEU A 489 -5.46 31.17 -22.07
N ILE A 490 -6.77 31.30 -21.88
CA ILE A 490 -7.37 32.06 -20.79
C ILE A 490 -8.36 31.20 -20.00
N LEU A 491 -8.63 31.59 -18.76
CA LEU A 491 -9.76 31.10 -17.99
C LEU A 491 -10.70 32.30 -17.79
N PRO A 492 -11.85 32.35 -18.49
CA PRO A 492 -12.81 33.43 -18.32
C PRO A 492 -13.33 33.55 -16.88
N ASP A 493 -13.64 34.77 -16.45
CA ASP A 493 -14.18 35.02 -15.11
C ASP A 493 -15.47 34.20 -14.89
N ASN A 494 -15.58 33.59 -13.71
CA ASN A 494 -16.70 32.73 -13.31
C ASN A 494 -16.90 31.46 -14.13
N THR A 495 -15.88 30.98 -14.87
CA THR A 495 -15.91 29.66 -15.51
C THR A 495 -14.79 28.76 -14.99
N VAL A 496 -15.01 27.44 -15.07
CA VAL A 496 -14.00 26.40 -14.76
C VAL A 496 -13.44 25.75 -16.03
N ILE A 497 -13.82 26.27 -17.19
CA ILE A 497 -13.48 25.71 -18.51
C ILE A 497 -12.55 26.71 -19.22
N PRO A 498 -11.31 26.31 -19.55
CA PRO A 498 -10.38 27.19 -20.23
C PRO A 498 -10.72 27.35 -21.72
N GLU A 499 -10.40 28.51 -22.28
CA GLU A 499 -10.66 28.84 -23.68
C GLU A 499 -9.39 29.32 -24.40
N CYS A 500 -9.22 28.86 -25.64
CA CYS A 500 -8.20 29.39 -26.55
C CYS A 500 -8.78 30.58 -27.32
N VAL A 501 -8.31 31.79 -26.98
CA VAL A 501 -8.78 33.03 -27.63
C VAL A 501 -7.70 33.62 -28.51
N ARG A 502 -8.09 34.38 -29.54
CA ARG A 502 -7.11 35.11 -30.38
C ARG A 502 -6.39 36.15 -29.54
N ASN A 503 -5.05 36.12 -29.56
CA ASN A 503 -4.23 37.13 -28.89
C ASN A 503 -4.26 38.45 -29.71
N PRO A 504 -4.81 39.56 -29.17
CA PRO A 504 -4.86 40.84 -29.88
C PRO A 504 -3.48 41.40 -30.27
N CYS A 505 -2.42 41.00 -29.56
CA CYS A 505 -1.05 41.43 -29.79
C CYS A 505 -0.31 40.56 -30.83
N LYS A 506 -0.94 39.49 -31.33
CA LYS A 506 -0.43 38.58 -32.38
C LYS A 506 0.96 37.97 -32.10
N LYS A 507 1.46 38.06 -30.87
CA LYS A 507 2.78 37.60 -30.46
C LYS A 507 2.71 36.95 -29.08
N ASP A 508 3.20 35.72 -28.95
CA ASP A 508 3.20 35.00 -27.68
C ASP A 508 4.00 35.75 -26.60
N GLY A 509 3.50 35.72 -25.36
CA GLY A 509 4.03 36.49 -24.24
C GLY A 509 3.69 37.98 -24.22
N PHE A 510 3.00 38.50 -25.24
CA PHE A 510 2.45 39.86 -25.23
C PHE A 510 0.95 39.80 -25.00
N VAL A 511 0.46 40.57 -24.04
CA VAL A 511 -0.95 40.62 -23.65
C VAL A 511 -1.45 42.05 -23.71
N ARG A 512 -2.74 42.22 -24.03
CA ARG A 512 -3.36 43.54 -24.08
C ARG A 512 -3.78 43.97 -22.68
N TYR A 513 -3.28 45.11 -22.24
CA TYR A 513 -3.62 45.74 -20.97
C TYR A 513 -3.76 47.25 -21.18
N ASN A 514 -4.84 47.87 -20.71
CA ASN A 514 -5.15 49.30 -20.95
C ASN A 514 -4.98 49.76 -22.41
N ASN A 515 -5.51 48.98 -23.36
CA ASN A 515 -5.44 49.26 -24.82
C ASN A 515 -4.03 49.30 -25.45
N LYS A 516 -2.99 48.86 -24.73
CA LYS A 516 -1.64 48.66 -25.28
C LYS A 516 -1.19 47.22 -25.04
N CYS A 517 -0.23 46.77 -25.84
CA CYS A 517 0.35 45.43 -25.72
C CYS A 517 1.62 45.50 -24.87
N TYR A 518 1.67 44.70 -23.81
CA TYR A 518 2.79 44.64 -22.89
C TYR A 518 3.31 43.21 -22.78
N GLU A 519 4.61 43.07 -22.55
CA GLU A 519 5.29 41.78 -22.41
C GLU A 519 5.19 41.30 -20.96
N LEU A 520 4.72 40.06 -20.76
CA LEU A 520 4.66 39.44 -19.44
C LEU A 520 6.07 39.21 -18.87
N GLY A 521 6.26 39.49 -17.59
CA GLY A 521 7.52 39.25 -16.87
C GLY A 521 8.54 40.38 -16.98
N LYS A 522 8.19 41.53 -17.58
CA LYS A 522 9.08 42.71 -17.65
C LYS A 522 8.75 43.77 -16.60
N THR A 523 9.80 44.42 -16.11
CA THR A 523 9.75 45.62 -15.27
C THR A 523 9.63 46.88 -16.12
N GLY A 524 8.92 47.89 -15.63
CA GLY A 524 8.65 49.14 -16.36
C GLY A 524 7.20 49.21 -16.86
N GLU A 525 6.91 50.13 -17.79
CA GLU A 525 5.54 50.36 -18.28
C GLU A 525 4.85 49.04 -18.68
N PRO A 526 3.65 48.73 -18.15
CA PRO A 526 2.67 49.63 -17.51
C PRO A 526 2.87 49.83 -16.00
N CYS A 527 3.82 49.13 -15.39
CA CYS A 527 4.10 49.19 -13.97
C CYS A 527 5.08 50.33 -13.66
N LYS A 528 4.96 50.91 -12.46
CA LYS A 528 5.94 51.89 -11.97
C LYS A 528 7.33 51.22 -11.86
N PRO A 529 8.42 51.99 -11.82
CA PRO A 529 9.74 51.46 -11.50
C PRO A 529 9.77 50.84 -10.10
N ALA A 530 10.58 49.80 -9.91
CA ALA A 530 10.75 49.12 -8.61
C ALA A 530 11.18 50.05 -7.45
N SER A 531 11.78 51.20 -7.75
CA SER A 531 12.16 52.23 -6.79
C SER A 531 10.97 53.03 -6.21
N GLU A 532 9.80 52.97 -6.82
CA GLU A 532 8.59 53.72 -6.42
C GLU A 532 7.44 52.79 -5.97
N GLY A 533 7.77 51.55 -5.56
CA GLY A 533 6.79 50.50 -5.24
C GLY A 533 6.18 49.83 -6.48
N GLY A 534 6.85 49.95 -7.64
CA GLY A 534 6.37 49.39 -8.89
C GLY A 534 6.83 47.95 -9.16
N GLY A 535 5.93 47.16 -9.72
CA GLY A 535 6.10 45.71 -9.87
C GLY A 535 6.56 45.21 -11.23
N VAL A 536 6.60 43.88 -11.36
CA VAL A 536 6.70 43.17 -12.65
C VAL A 536 5.29 43.02 -13.23
N PHE A 537 5.11 43.33 -14.52
CA PHE A 537 3.83 43.10 -15.17
C PHE A 537 3.61 41.59 -15.39
N GLY A 538 2.61 41.01 -14.74
CA GLY A 538 2.43 39.57 -14.67
C GLY A 538 0.99 39.14 -14.45
N VAL A 539 0.82 37.83 -14.29
CA VAL A 539 -0.47 37.20 -13.96
C VAL A 539 -0.50 36.94 -12.47
N ASN A 540 -1.56 37.37 -11.77
CA ASN A 540 -1.77 37.03 -10.39
C ASN A 540 -1.93 35.51 -10.23
N ALA A 541 -1.13 34.91 -9.37
CA ALA A 541 -1.11 33.48 -9.10
C ALA A 541 -2.46 32.89 -8.64
N THR A 542 -3.29 33.70 -7.98
CA THR A 542 -4.55 33.28 -7.34
C THR A 542 -5.77 33.67 -8.16
N THR A 543 -5.81 34.89 -8.70
CA THR A 543 -6.97 35.38 -9.47
C THR A 543 -6.85 35.12 -10.96
N LEU A 544 -5.66 34.76 -11.46
CA LEU A 544 -5.34 34.66 -12.89
C LEU A 544 -5.57 35.96 -13.68
N GLU A 545 -5.65 37.11 -13.01
CA GLU A 545 -5.81 38.42 -13.65
C GLU A 545 -4.46 39.10 -13.95
N LEU A 546 -4.44 39.98 -14.94
CA LEU A 546 -3.26 40.76 -15.31
C LEU A 546 -3.08 41.96 -14.36
N GLN A 547 -1.93 42.04 -13.68
CA GLN A 547 -1.63 43.12 -12.74
C GLN A 547 -0.12 43.40 -12.61
N CYS A 548 0.23 44.46 -11.89
CA CYS A 548 1.60 44.77 -11.51
C CYS A 548 1.94 44.13 -10.15
N LEU A 549 2.87 43.17 -10.13
CA LEU A 549 3.23 42.36 -8.95
C LEU A 549 4.41 42.99 -8.19
N GLU A 550 4.26 43.30 -6.90
CA GLU A 550 5.20 44.11 -6.09
C GLU A 550 6.56 43.45 -5.79
N SER A 551 6.79 42.20 -6.20
CA SER A 551 8.12 41.58 -6.13
C SER A 551 8.26 40.37 -7.06
N ALA A 552 9.51 40.08 -7.45
CA ALA A 552 9.92 38.89 -8.20
C ALA A 552 9.73 37.55 -7.44
N GLY A 553 8.80 37.50 -6.48
CA GLY A 553 8.40 36.33 -5.71
C GLY A 553 7.01 35.80 -6.06
N GLU A 554 6.20 36.53 -6.85
CA GLU A 554 4.89 36.06 -7.33
C GLU A 554 4.90 35.59 -8.79
N GLY A 555 6.02 35.82 -9.51
CA GLY A 555 6.38 35.06 -10.71
C GLY A 555 7.37 33.97 -10.32
N LEU A 556 6.98 32.71 -10.46
CA LEU A 556 7.78 31.51 -10.15
C LEU A 556 9.15 31.51 -10.88
N SER A 557 10.17 32.13 -10.30
CA SER A 557 11.54 31.62 -10.33
C SER A 557 11.73 30.77 -9.08
N LEU A 558 11.66 29.45 -9.23
CA LEU A 558 12.21 28.53 -8.25
C LEU A 558 13.70 28.89 -8.10
N ILE A 559 14.04 29.39 -6.90
CA ILE A 559 15.35 29.82 -6.36
C ILE A 559 15.38 31.33 -6.05
N ASN A 560 15.05 31.68 -4.80
CA ASN A 560 15.43 32.95 -4.21
C ASN A 560 16.86 32.82 -3.64
N PHE A 561 17.80 33.61 -4.15
CA PHE A 561 19.11 33.82 -3.51
C PHE A 561 19.03 35.03 -2.55
N PRO A 562 19.70 34.98 -1.38
CA PRO A 562 19.72 36.10 -0.45
C PRO A 562 20.48 37.32 -1.03
N PRO A 563 20.14 38.55 -0.60
CA PRO A 563 20.49 39.81 -1.28
C PRO A 563 21.96 40.25 -1.21
N ASN A 564 22.89 39.43 -0.69
CA ASN A 564 24.31 39.79 -0.55
C ASN A 564 25.25 38.75 -1.18
N CYS A 565 25.14 38.55 -2.49
CA CYS A 565 26.19 37.87 -3.25
C CYS A 565 27.20 38.90 -3.79
N PRO A 566 28.51 38.77 -3.50
CA PRO A 566 29.53 39.66 -4.06
C PRO A 566 29.54 39.62 -5.59
N LYS A 567 29.57 40.81 -6.21
CA LYS A 567 29.63 41.00 -7.66
C LYS A 567 31.00 40.61 -8.22
N GLU A 568 31.29 39.31 -8.32
CA GLU A 568 32.43 38.83 -9.13
C GLU A 568 32.29 37.38 -9.65
N GLN A 569 31.12 36.74 -9.54
CA GLN A 569 30.90 35.37 -10.04
C GLN A 569 29.82 35.23 -11.14
N THR A 570 29.32 36.33 -11.70
CA THR A 570 28.26 36.30 -12.73
C THR A 570 28.72 35.85 -14.13
N SER A 571 30.00 35.52 -14.34
CA SER A 571 30.50 35.13 -15.67
C SER A 571 30.60 33.61 -15.91
N ILE A 572 30.50 32.77 -14.87
CA ILE A 572 30.75 31.32 -15.03
C ILE A 572 29.45 30.51 -15.25
N LEU A 573 28.27 31.09 -15.05
CA LEU A 573 27.01 30.34 -15.02
C LEU A 573 26.05 30.61 -16.21
N ILE A 574 26.56 30.89 -17.41
CA ILE A 574 25.75 30.96 -18.66
C ILE A 574 26.19 29.90 -19.69
N LYS A 575 26.88 28.82 -19.27
CA LYS A 575 27.35 27.78 -20.22
C LYS A 575 27.04 26.34 -19.84
N LEU A 576 26.00 26.10 -19.03
CA LEU A 576 25.57 24.74 -18.66
C LEU A 576 24.19 24.34 -19.20
N THR A 577 23.59 25.14 -20.07
CA THR A 577 22.45 24.71 -20.89
C THR A 577 22.95 24.19 -22.23
N GLY A 578 23.52 22.98 -22.25
CA GLY A 578 23.83 22.31 -23.51
C GLY A 578 24.97 21.30 -23.47
N VAL A 579 24.87 20.24 -22.66
CA VAL A 579 25.70 19.03 -22.88
C VAL A 579 24.88 17.79 -22.52
N ASN A 580 24.42 17.07 -23.54
CA ASN A 580 23.82 15.74 -23.42
C ASN A 580 24.93 14.69 -23.49
N ASN A 581 25.57 14.32 -22.37
CA ASN A 581 26.17 12.99 -22.18
C ASN A 581 26.79 12.79 -20.79
N LEU A 582 26.54 11.61 -20.20
CA LEU A 582 26.90 11.23 -18.83
C LEU A 582 28.41 10.99 -18.61
N GLN A 583 29.25 11.03 -19.66
CA GLN A 583 30.67 10.70 -19.58
C GLN A 583 31.61 11.86 -19.22
N GLN A 584 31.15 13.13 -19.22
CA GLN A 584 31.99 14.29 -18.86
C GLN A 584 31.86 14.74 -17.39
N LEU A 585 30.87 14.23 -16.65
CA LEU A 585 30.71 14.55 -15.22
C LEU A 585 31.82 13.96 -14.33
N LEU A 586 32.49 12.89 -14.78
CA LEU A 586 33.57 12.23 -14.05
C LEU A 586 34.91 12.96 -14.12
N LEU A 587 35.14 13.82 -15.13
CA LEU A 587 36.37 14.62 -15.23
C LEU A 587 36.34 15.85 -14.31
N VAL A 588 35.17 16.39 -14.00
CA VAL A 588 35.03 17.57 -13.12
C VAL A 588 35.24 17.21 -11.64
N GLN A 589 34.87 15.99 -11.22
CA GLN A 589 35.17 15.50 -9.87
C GLN A 589 36.66 15.27 -9.61
N HIS A 590 37.45 14.97 -10.65
CA HIS A 590 38.88 14.73 -10.50
C HIS A 590 39.69 16.03 -10.32
N SER A 591 39.23 17.14 -10.92
CA SER A 591 39.88 18.46 -10.80
C SER A 591 39.60 19.14 -9.46
N LEU A 592 38.41 18.93 -8.87
CA LEU A 592 38.03 19.50 -7.57
C LEU A 592 38.73 18.82 -6.38
N LYS A 593 39.16 17.56 -6.52
CA LYS A 593 39.95 16.85 -5.48
C LYS A 593 41.41 17.29 -5.39
N ILE A 594 41.96 17.91 -6.43
CA ILE A 594 43.36 18.38 -6.44
C ILE A 594 43.51 19.72 -5.70
N TRP A 595 42.44 20.50 -5.55
CA TRP A 595 42.51 21.82 -4.91
C TRP A 595 42.30 21.81 -3.38
N GLN A 596 41.78 20.74 -2.80
CA GLN A 596 41.60 20.61 -1.33
C GLN A 596 42.86 20.15 -0.57
N GLY A 597 44.00 19.96 -1.25
CA GLY A 597 45.22 19.41 -0.66
C GLY A 597 46.30 20.40 -0.22
N ASN A 598 46.19 21.71 -0.49
CA ASN A 598 47.35 22.62 -0.39
C ASN A 598 47.06 23.96 0.28
N ASN A 599 46.56 23.97 1.52
CA ASN A 599 46.60 25.17 2.37
C ASN A 599 46.73 24.80 3.86
N THR A 600 47.94 24.42 4.28
CA THR A 600 48.42 24.54 5.67
C THR A 600 49.95 24.71 5.72
N LYS A 601 50.43 25.94 5.97
CA LYS A 601 51.62 26.37 6.76
C LYS A 601 51.94 27.85 6.41
N LEU A 602 51.51 28.84 7.22
CA LEU A 602 52.17 29.39 8.42
C LEU A 602 53.55 30.05 8.18
N ASP A 603 53.50 31.39 8.07
CA ASP A 603 54.23 32.45 8.79
C ASP A 603 55.76 32.50 8.96
N SER A 604 56.27 33.71 8.62
CA SER A 604 57.41 34.47 9.20
C SER A 604 58.83 33.92 8.95
N VAL A 605 59.83 34.73 8.58
CA VAL A 605 60.55 35.71 9.43
C VAL A 605 61.38 36.67 8.56
N ARG A 606 61.52 37.92 9.06
CA ARG A 606 62.45 38.99 8.66
C ARG A 606 63.91 38.55 8.47
N SER A 607 64.53 38.99 7.38
CA SER A 607 65.77 39.79 7.28
C SER A 607 66.38 39.61 5.90
#